data_AF-A0A0R3LXF4-F1
#
_entry.id   AF-A0A0R3LXF4-F1
#
_cell.length_a   1.000
_cell.length_b   1.000
_cell.length_c   1.000
_cell.angle_alpha   90.00
_cell.angle_beta   90.00
_cell.angle_gamma   90.00
#
_symmetry.space_group_name_H-M   'P 1'
#
loop_
_entity.id
_entity.type
_entity.pdbx_description
1 polymer ?
#
loop_
_entity_poly.entity_id
_entity_poly.type
_entity_poly.pdbx_seq_one_letter_code
_entity_poly.pdbx_strand_id
1 'polypeptide(L)' 'MSVRPFKTAAELQDMIVEQARALHGPWPSGMTMFVFDDAYGWSASISRPTSEGDNFYRTCTLDLIRTLKVRYDLDAPRF' A
#
# COMPACT_ATOMS: atom_id res chain seq x y z
N MET A 1 -10.53 8.82 19.20
CA MET A 1 -11.16 8.52 17.89
C MET A 1 -10.19 8.97 16.81
N SER A 2 -9.83 8.11 15.87
CA SER A 2 -9.03 8.58 14.74
C SER A 2 -9.88 9.50 13.87
N VAL A 3 -9.31 10.65 13.50
CA VAL A 3 -9.95 11.65 12.64
C VAL A 3 -9.81 11.25 11.16
N ARG A 4 -9.05 10.20 10.87
CA ARG A 4 -8.77 9.76 9.51
C ARG A 4 -9.95 8.96 8.94
N PRO A 5 -10.28 9.12 7.66
CA PRO A 5 -11.25 8.25 6.99
C PRO A 5 -10.79 6.79 7.00
N PHE A 6 -11.75 5.91 7.26
CA PHE A 6 -11.56 4.46 7.20
C PHE A 6 -11.66 3.96 5.76
N LYS A 7 -10.83 2.98 5.43
CA LYS A 7 -10.80 2.29 4.14
C LYS A 7 -10.62 0.80 4.34
N THR A 8 -11.30 0.00 3.53
CA THR A 8 -11.07 -1.46 3.50
C THR A 8 -9.68 -1.77 2.94
N ALA A 9 -9.18 -2.99 3.20
CA ALA A 9 -7.91 -3.44 2.64
C ALA A 9 -7.90 -3.39 1.10
N ALA A 10 -9.04 -3.73 0.47
CA ALA A 10 -9.21 -3.68 -0.98
C ALA A 10 -9.14 -2.24 -1.49
N GLU A 11 -9.84 -1.29 -0.87
CA GLU A 11 -9.78 0.12 -1.27
C GLU A 11 -8.37 0.71 -1.09
N LEU A 12 -7.67 0.37 0.00
CA LEU A 12 -6.29 0.81 0.19
C LEU A 12 -5.38 0.23 -0.89
N GLN A 13 -5.55 -1.05 -1.22
CA GLN A 13 -4.79 -1.71 -2.28
C GLN A 13 -5.02 -1.04 -3.63
N ASP A 14 -6.28 -0.80 -4.01
CA ASP A 14 -6.62 -0.14 -5.27
C ASP A 14 -6.04 1.28 -5.32
N MET A 15 -6.19 2.06 -4.24
CA MET A 15 -5.64 3.42 -4.16
C MET A 15 -4.12 3.45 -4.28
N ILE A 16 -3.41 2.53 -3.62
CA ILE A 16 -1.94 2.44 -3.71
C ILE A 16 -1.55 2.10 -5.15
N VAL A 17 -2.21 1.12 -5.78
CA VAL A 17 -1.89 0.70 -7.16
C VAL A 17 -2.17 1.83 -8.14
N GLU A 18 -3.32 2.51 -8.04
CA GLU A 18 -3.66 3.62 -8.92
C GLU A 18 -2.66 4.78 -8.80
N GLN A 19 -2.30 5.18 -7.58
CA GLN A 19 -1.35 6.27 -7.36
C GLN A 19 0.08 5.89 -7.77
N ALA A 20 0.55 4.68 -7.44
CA ALA A 20 1.84 4.18 -7.89
C ALA A 20 1.89 4.13 -9.43
N ARG A 21 0.81 3.72 -10.08
CA ARG A 21 0.70 3.71 -11.55
C ARG A 21 0.78 5.10 -12.16
N ALA A 22 0.11 6.07 -11.57
CA ALA A 22 0.15 7.46 -12.03
C ALA A 22 1.53 8.12 -11.84
N LEU A 23 2.26 7.77 -10.77
CA LEU A 23 3.54 8.40 -10.42
C LEU A 23 4.77 7.71 -11.03
N HIS A 24 4.74 6.38 -11.13
CA HIS A 24 5.92 5.57 -11.43
C HIS A 24 5.76 4.69 -12.67
N GLY A 25 4.62 4.78 -13.37
CA GLY A 25 4.30 3.94 -14.52
C GLY A 25 3.64 2.62 -14.13
N PRO A 26 3.39 1.72 -15.09
CA PRO A 26 2.55 0.54 -14.89
C PRO A 26 3.04 -0.35 -13.73
N TRP A 27 2.09 -0.93 -13.01
CA TRP A 27 2.39 -1.89 -11.94
C TRP A 27 3.13 -3.11 -12.53
N PRO A 28 4.27 -3.54 -11.98
CA PRO A 28 5.04 -4.65 -12.54
C PRO A 28 4.24 -5.96 -12.50
N SER A 29 4.24 -6.73 -13.59
CA SER A 29 3.39 -7.92 -13.76
C SER A 29 3.66 -9.06 -12.76
N GLY A 30 4.87 -9.13 -12.21
CA GLY A 30 5.26 -10.10 -11.16
C GLY A 30 5.11 -9.57 -9.73
N MET A 31 4.67 -8.31 -9.56
CA MET A 31 4.60 -7.68 -8.26
C MET A 31 3.22 -7.90 -7.63
N THR A 32 3.20 -8.42 -6.41
CA THR A 32 1.96 -8.58 -5.63
C THR A 32 2.04 -7.73 -4.38
N MET A 33 0.87 -7.31 -3.88
CA MET A 33 0.75 -6.51 -2.67
C MET A 33 -0.38 -7.03 -1.81
N PHE A 34 -0.20 -6.96 -0.49
CA PHE A 34 -1.20 -7.30 0.49
C PHE A 34 -1.23 -6.23 1.59
N VAL A 35 -2.44 -5.78 1.97
CA VAL A 35 -2.69 -4.82 3.05
C VAL A 35 -3.26 -5.58 4.25
N PHE A 36 -2.74 -5.30 5.44
CA PHE A 36 -3.13 -6.00 6.67
C PHE A 36 -3.09 -5.08 7.88
N ASP A 37 -3.90 -5.42 8.88
CA ASP A 37 -3.87 -4.78 10.20
C ASP A 37 -2.64 -5.24 10.99
N ASP A 38 -1.94 -4.31 11.64
CA ASP A 38 -0.80 -4.56 12.50
C ASP A 38 -0.94 -3.79 13.83
N ALA A 39 0.00 -4.01 14.77
CA ALA A 39 -0.02 -3.34 16.07
C ALA A 39 0.06 -1.79 15.99
N TYR A 40 0.29 -1.23 14.80
CA TYR A 40 0.46 0.20 14.53
C TYR A 40 -0.56 0.71 13.50
N GLY A 41 -1.73 0.08 13.41
CA GLY A 41 -2.78 0.39 12.43
C GLY A 41 -2.73 -0.60 11.30
N TRP A 42 -2.27 -0.19 10.12
CA TRP A 42 -2.16 -1.11 8.98
C TRP A 42 -0.80 -1.01 8.30
N SER A 43 -0.40 -2.08 7.65
CA SER A 43 0.80 -2.15 6.84
C SER A 43 0.51 -2.81 5.50
N ALA A 44 1.44 -2.65 4.58
CA ALA A 44 1.39 -3.33 3.29
C ALA A 44 2.71 -4.03 3.02
N SER A 45 2.60 -5.25 2.54
CA SER A 45 3.73 -6.03 2.04
C SER A 45 3.67 -6.08 0.53
N ILE A 46 4.81 -5.87 -0.11
CA ILE A 46 5.00 -5.99 -1.55
C ILE A 46 6.00 -7.12 -1.79
N SER A 47 5.72 -7.98 -2.77
CA SER A 47 6.58 -9.11 -3.15
C SER A 47 8.04 -8.69 -3.37
N ARG A 48 8.94 -9.67 -3.23
CA ARG A 48 10.37 -9.41 -3.45
C ARG A 48 10.59 -9.01 -4.91
N PRO A 49 11.41 -7.98 -5.18
CA PRO A 49 11.70 -7.55 -6.53
C PRO A 49 12.55 -8.62 -7.26
N THR A 50 12.36 -8.75 -8.57
CA THR A 50 13.14 -9.67 -9.42
C THR A 50 14.20 -8.97 -10.26
N SER A 51 14.14 -7.63 -10.30
CA SER A 51 15.06 -6.76 -11.03
C SER A 51 15.35 -5.48 -10.25
N GLU A 52 16.35 -4.72 -10.67
CA GLU A 52 16.63 -3.39 -10.10
C GLU A 52 15.45 -2.42 -10.32
N GLY A 53 14.79 -2.50 -11.49
CA GLY A 53 13.60 -1.71 -11.80
C GLY A 53 12.44 -2.02 -10.86
N ASP A 54 12.19 -3.30 -10.58
CA ASP A 54 11.18 -3.71 -9.58
C ASP A 54 11.54 -3.20 -8.20
N ASN A 55 12.83 -3.21 -7.83
CA ASN A 55 13.28 -2.76 -6.53
C ASN A 55 13.08 -1.24 -6.36
N PHE A 56 13.37 -0.46 -7.40
CA PHE A 56 13.08 0.97 -7.43
C PHE A 56 11.57 1.21 -7.29
N TYR A 57 10.74 0.55 -8.12
CA TYR A 57 9.29 0.69 -8.08
C TYR A 57 8.71 0.32 -6.70
N ARG A 58 9.18 -0.79 -6.12
CA ARG A 58 8.80 -1.24 -4.77
C ARG A 58 9.15 -0.21 -3.71
N THR A 59 10.36 0.36 -3.78
CA THR A 59 10.82 1.36 -2.80
C THR A 59 9.95 2.61 -2.86
N CYS A 60 9.69 3.14 -4.06
CA CYS A 60 8.80 4.29 -4.23
C CYS A 60 7.37 4.00 -3.74
N THR A 61 6.86 2.81 -4.02
CA THR A 61 5.52 2.39 -3.56
C THR A 61 5.46 2.30 -2.03
N LEU A 62 6.51 1.83 -1.36
CA LEU A 62 6.58 1.80 0.11
C LEU A 62 6.58 3.19 0.73
N ASP A 63 7.22 4.18 0.09
CA ASP A 63 7.17 5.56 0.54
C ASP A 63 5.78 6.21 0.34
N LEU A 64 5.10 5.86 -0.75
CA LEU A 64 3.69 6.21 -0.96
C LEU A 64 2.81 5.62 0.15
N ILE A 65 2.99 4.34 0.49
CA ILE A 65 2.26 3.66 1.57
C ILE A 65 2.46 4.38 2.90
N ARG A 66 3.69 4.79 3.24
CA ARG A 66 3.96 5.57 4.45
C ARG A 66 3.15 6.86 4.49
N THR A 67 3.02 7.54 3.35
CA THR A 67 2.23 8.76 3.23
C THR A 67 0.74 8.51 3.41
N LEU A 68 0.22 7.42 2.83
CA LEU A 68 -1.19 7.03 2.96
C LEU A 68 -1.54 6.56 4.37
N LYS A 69 -0.62 5.91 5.09
CA LYS A 69 -0.79 5.48 6.48
C LYS A 69 -1.05 6.66 7.43
N VAL A 70 -0.56 7.86 7.11
CA VAL A 70 -0.86 9.08 7.88
C VAL A 70 -2.24 9.67 7.58
N ARG A 71 -2.85 9.29 6.44
CA ARG A 71 -4.12 9.87 5.95
C ARG A 71 -5.33 8.97 6.14
N TYR A 72 -5.15 7.65 6.15
CA TYR A 72 -6.23 6.67 6.17
C TYR A 72 -6.00 5.63 7.27
N ASP A 73 -7.10 5.19 7.87
CA ASP A 73 -7.11 4.01 8.74
C ASP A 73 -7.72 2.81 8.01
N LEU A 74 -7.30 1.62 8.42
CA LEU A 74 -7.87 0.39 7.92
C LEU A 74 -9.17 0.08 8.67
N ASP A 75 -10.22 -0.20 7.92
CA ASP A 75 -11.47 -0.75 8.42
C ASP A 75 -11.31 -2.26 8.65
N ALA A 76 -10.54 -2.61 9.67
CA ALA A 76 -10.31 -4.00 10.06
C ALA A 76 -11.48 -4.54 10.91
N PRO A 77 -11.95 -5.78 10.66
CA PRO A 77 -12.91 -6.43 11.56
C PRO A 77 -12.31 -6.50 12.96
N ARG A 78 -12.97 -5.85 13.93
CA ARG A 78 -12.60 -5.94 15.34
C ARG A 78 -13.19 -7.22 15.90
N PHE A 79 -12.35 -8.24 16.11
CA PHE A 79 -12.70 -9.46 16.83
C PHE A 79 -12.64 -9.24 18.33
#